data_AF-A0A6S6RZ31-F1
#
_entry.id   AF-A0A6S6RZ31-F1
#
_cell.length_a   1.000
_cell.length_b   1.000
_cell.length_c   1.000
_cell.angle_alpha   90.00
_cell.angle_beta   90.00
_cell.angle_gamma   90.00
#
_symmetry.space_group_name_H-M   'P 1'
#
loop_
_entity.id
_entity.type
_entity.pdbx_description
1 polymer ?
#
loop_
_entity_poly.entity_id
_entity_poly.type
_entity_poly.pdbx_seq_one_letter_code
_entity_poly.pdbx_strand_id
1 'polypeptide(L)' 'MKELTLRQQQVYDLVREHISQTGMPPTRAEIASSLGFRSPNAAEEHLKALARKRGDKNCFWRVSRYPATARRT' A
#
# COMPACT_ATOMS: atom_id res chain seq x y z
N MET A 1 -12.65 1.68 -19.60
CA MET A 1 -11.49 1.59 -18.67
C MET A 1 -12.01 1.69 -17.25
N LYS A 2 -11.70 0.74 -16.37
CA LYS A 2 -12.31 0.70 -15.04
C LYS A 2 -11.59 1.77 -14.19
N GLU A 3 -12.21 2.92 -14.01
CA GLU A 3 -11.62 4.11 -13.39
C GLU A 3 -11.24 3.82 -11.94
N LEU A 4 -9.96 3.98 -11.61
CA LEU A 4 -9.45 3.86 -10.24
C LEU A 4 -10.14 4.93 -9.41
N THR A 5 -10.68 4.55 -8.25
CA THR A 5 -11.24 5.57 -7.35
C THR A 5 -10.10 6.48 -6.87
N LEU A 6 -10.40 7.75 -6.60
CA LEU A 6 -9.39 8.72 -6.11
C LEU A 6 -8.57 8.15 -4.93
N ARG A 7 -9.25 7.48 -3.99
CA ARG A 7 -8.62 6.78 -2.87
C ARG A 7 -7.66 5.67 -3.29
N GLN A 8 -8.00 4.87 -4.31
CA GLN A 8 -7.12 3.83 -4.85
C GLN A 8 -5.87 4.42 -5.48
N GLN A 9 -5.99 5.56 -6.16
CA GLN A 9 -4.85 6.25 -6.76
C GLN A 9 -3.94 6.85 -5.70
N GLN A 10 -4.49 7.45 -4.63
CA GLN A 10 -3.73 7.94 -3.48
C GLN A 10 -2.93 6.84 -2.78
N VAL A 11 -3.53 5.66 -2.57
CA VAL A 11 -2.83 4.50 -1.99
C VAL A 11 -1.64 4.08 -2.86
N TYR A 12 -1.83 4.07 -4.18
CA TYR A 12 -0.77 3.70 -5.11
C TYR A 12 0.38 4.71 -5.12
N ASP A 13 0.05 5.99 -5.15
CA ASP A 13 1.02 7.08 -5.16
C ASP A 13 1.85 7.11 -3.86
N LEU A 14 1.17 7.01 -2.71
CA LEU A 14 1.82 6.92 -1.41
C LEU A 14 2.80 5.76 -1.33
N VAL A 15 2.43 4.60 -1.87
CA VAL A 15 3.33 3.44 -1.87
C VAL A 15 4.53 3.65 -2.79
N ARG A 16 4.34 4.23 -3.98
CA ARG A 16 5.48 4.56 -4.87
C ARG A 16 6.42 5.56 -4.23
N GLU A 17 5.88 6.62 -3.65
CA GLU A 17 6.67 7.66 -2.99
C GLU A 17 7.47 7.08 -1.82
N HIS A 18 6.83 6.26 -1.00
CA HIS A 18 7.47 5.63 0.14
C HIS A 18 8.55 4.61 -0.25
N ILE A 19 8.38 3.89 -1.37
CA ILE A 19 9.44 3.06 -1.95
C ILE A 19 10.60 3.94 -2.43
N SER A 20 10.33 5.10 -3.04
CA SER A 20 11.36 6.00 -3.52
C SER A 20 12.15 6.68 -2.40
N GLN A 21 11.49 6.99 -1.28
CA GLN A 21 12.11 7.65 -0.13
C GLN A 21 12.86 6.65 0.76
N THR A 22 12.22 5.54 1.10
CA THR A 22 12.71 4.61 2.12
C THR A 22 13.41 3.38 1.50
N GLY A 23 13.27 3.16 0.20
CA GLY A 23 13.74 1.94 -0.48
C GLY A 23 12.92 0.69 -0.16
N MET A 24 11.89 0.81 0.69
CA MET A 24 11.07 -0.30 1.16
C MET A 24 9.58 0.05 1.11
N PRO A 25 8.71 -0.93 0.77
CA PRO A 25 7.29 -0.65 0.57
C PRO A 25 6.56 -0.51 1.93
N PRO A 26 5.69 0.50 2.15
CA PRO A 26 5.09 0.81 3.45
C PRO A 26 4.20 -0.30 3.95
N THR A 27 4.12 -0.52 5.26
CA THR A 27 3.25 -1.57 5.83
C THR A 27 1.76 -1.21 5.73
N ARG A 28 0.90 -2.21 5.86
CA ARG A 28 -0.57 -2.03 5.91
C ARG A 28 -0.99 -0.98 6.96
N ALA A 29 -0.31 -0.95 8.11
CA ALA A 29 -0.60 -0.03 9.20
C ALA A 29 -0.16 1.40 8.84
N GLU A 30 0.98 1.54 8.18
CA GLU A 30 1.50 2.83 7.72
C GLU A 30 0.61 3.47 6.65
N ILE A 31 0.12 2.66 5.71
CA ILE A 31 -0.84 3.10 4.68
C ILE A 31 -2.14 3.55 5.35
N ALA A 32 -2.61 2.81 6.36
CA ALA A 32 -3.79 3.20 7.12
C ALA A 32 -3.60 4.50 7.91
N SER A 33 -2.46 4.65 8.58
CA SER A 33 -2.13 5.86 9.35
C SER A 33 -2.01 7.08 8.44
N SER A 34 -1.29 6.96 7.32
CA SER A 34 -1.02 8.09 6.41
C SER A 34 -2.27 8.58 5.68
N LEU A 35 -3.19 7.68 5.32
CA LEU A 35 -4.43 8.03 4.60
C LEU A 35 -5.63 8.25 5.53
N GLY A 36 -5.44 8.07 6.85
CA GLY A 36 -6.48 8.21 7.86
C GLY A 36 -7.55 7.11 7.81
N PHE A 37 -7.20 5.89 7.40
CA PHE A 37 -8.13 4.76 7.46
C PHE A 37 -8.31 4.33 8.91
N ARG A 38 -9.58 4.08 9.30
CA ARG A 38 -9.93 3.61 10.64
C ARG A 38 -9.38 2.22 10.97
N SER A 39 -8.96 1.45 9.97
CA SER A 39 -8.43 0.11 10.17
C SER A 39 -7.43 -0.29 9.07
N PRO A 40 -6.35 -1.03 9.41
CA PRO A 40 -5.44 -1.61 8.42
C PRO A 40 -6.12 -2.59 7.46
N ASN A 41 -7.27 -3.16 7.84
CA ASN A 41 -8.06 -4.02 6.96
C ASN A 41 -8.73 -3.25 5.82
N ALA A 42 -9.13 -2.00 6.06
CA ALA A 42 -9.70 -1.14 5.03
C ALA A 42 -8.65 -0.82 3.94
N ALA A 43 -7.41 -0.56 4.36
CA ALA A 43 -6.30 -0.40 3.43
C ALA A 43 -6.07 -1.69 2.62
N GLU A 44 -6.10 -2.87 3.26
CA GLU A 44 -5.94 -4.16 2.58
C GLU A 44 -7.02 -4.40 1.50
N GLU A 45 -8.28 -4.10 1.79
CA GLU A 45 -9.38 -4.21 0.81
C GLU A 45 -9.15 -3.32 -0.42
N HIS A 46 -8.68 -2.08 -0.21
CA HIS A 46 -8.32 -1.19 -1.31
C HIS A 46 -7.14 -1.72 -2.13
N LEU A 47 -6.14 -2.32 -1.49
CA LEU A 47 -5.00 -2.96 -2.15
C LEU A 47 -5.41 -4.19 -2.96
N LYS A 48 -6.32 -5.01 -2.42
CA LYS A 48 -6.85 -6.19 -3.10
C LYS A 48 -7.66 -5.81 -4.34
N ALA A 49 -8.44 -4.74 -4.25
CA ALA A 49 -9.14 -4.16 -5.38
C ALA A 49 -8.17 -3.60 -6.44
N LEU A 50 -7.08 -2.95 -6.02
CA LEU A 50 -6.02 -2.46 -6.91
C LEU A 50 -5.31 -3.60 -7.67
N ALA A 51 -4.91 -4.66 -6.98
CA ALA A 51 -4.19 -5.78 -7.60
C ALA A 51 -5.06 -6.56 -8.59
N ARG A 52 -6.35 -6.73 -8.28
CA ARG A 52 -7.33 -7.31 -9.22
C ARG A 52 -7.47 -6.48 -10.49
N LYS A 53 -7.26 -5.17 -10.40
CA LYS A 53 -7.51 -4.22 -11.49
C LYS A 53 -6.30 -3.96 -12.38
N ARG A 54 -5.10 -3.93 -11.80
CA ARG A 54 -3.86 -3.66 -12.54
C ARG A 54 -3.02 -4.90 -12.86
N GLY A 55 -3.28 -6.06 -12.24
CA GLY A 55 -2.54 -7.30 -12.54
C GLY A 55 -1.06 -7.29 -12.15
N ASP A 56 -0.58 -6.21 -11.52
CA ASP A 56 0.82 -6.05 -11.12
C ASP A 56 1.07 -6.77 -9.79
N LYS A 57 1.55 -8.01 -9.87
CA LYS A 57 1.74 -8.90 -8.72
C LYS A 57 3.12 -8.73 -8.05
N ASN A 58 3.98 -7.81 -8.50
CA ASN A 58 5.41 -8.06 -8.37
C ASN A 58 6.13 -7.43 -7.15
N CYS A 59 5.61 -6.41 -6.47
CA CYS A 59 6.29 -5.89 -5.25
C CYS A 59 5.34 -5.51 -4.10
N PHE A 60 4.09 -5.17 -4.42
CA PHE A 60 3.10 -4.62 -3.49
C PHE A 60 2.68 -5.59 -2.37
N TRP A 61 2.67 -6.89 -2.64
CA TRP A 61 2.18 -7.93 -1.71
C TRP A 61 3.25 -8.46 -0.75
N ARG A 62 4.52 -8.17 -1.02
CA ARG A 62 5.63 -8.59 -0.16
C ARG A 62 5.71 -7.74 1.12
N VAL A 63 5.03 -6.59 1.13
CA VAL A 63 4.76 -5.72 2.29
C VAL A 63 4.20 -6.48 3.49
N SER A 64 3.36 -7.49 3.26
CA SER A 64 2.74 -8.23 4.36
C SER A 64 3.72 -9.15 5.10
N ARG A 65 4.92 -9.40 4.54
CA ARG A 65 5.87 -10.37 5.09
C ARG A 65 7.06 -9.72 5.81
N TYR A 66 7.17 -8.39 5.78
CA TYR A 66 8.20 -7.66 6.51
C TYR A 66 7.61 -7.02 7.77
N PRO A 67 8.00 -7.45 8.98
CA PRO A 67 7.56 -6.79 10.20
C PRO A 67 8.13 -5.36 10.25
N ALA A 68 7.33 -4.39 10.71
CA ALA A 68 7.74 -2.98 10.84
C ALA A 68 8.99 -2.81 11.72
N THR A 69 9.29 -3.79 12.57
CA THR A 69 10.49 -3.86 13.41
C THR A 69 11.79 -4.00 12.62
N ALA A 70 11.75 -4.46 11.36
CA ALA A 70 12.93 -4.57 10.50
C ALA A 70 13.39 -3.21 9.92
N ARG A 71 12.69 -2.10 10.24
CA ARG A 71 13.00 -0.74 9.76
C ARG A 71 13.83 0.11 10.72
N ARG A 72 14.17 -0.40 11.91
CA ARG A 72 15.04 0.32 12.86
C ARG A 72 16.50 0.02 12.54
N THR A 73 17.11 0.87 11.71
CA THR A 73 18.50 1.29 11.88
C THR A 73 18.49 2.68 12.45
#